data_AF-A0A2A4HWA2-F1
#
_entry.id   AF-A0A2A4HWA2-F1
#
_cell.length_a   1.000
_cell.length_b   1.000
_cell.length_c   1.000
_cell.angle_alpha   90.00
_cell.angle_beta   90.00
_cell.angle_gamma   90.00
#
_symmetry.space_group_name_H-M   'P 1'
#
loop_
_entity.id
_entity.type
_entity.pdbx_description
1 polymer ?
#
loop_
_entity_poly.entity_id
_entity_poly.type
_entity_poly.pdbx_seq_one_letter_code
_entity_poly.pdbx_strand_id
1 'polypeptide(L)'
;MTDTLTLHATTVAIGGWGVIITGRSGAGKSDLALRLIDRGAELVSDDYTVLTASDGVLTAAAPATIAGRMEVRGIGIVDWPYRIVAPVVMAVALGDEDERMPDPQMIEIAGVTLPQVVIDPRWPSAPIKVEWALARAVEAAR
;
A
#
# COMPACT_ATOMS: atom_id res chain seq x y z
N MET A 1 2.32 18.96 -14.89
CA MET A 1 1.58 19.40 -13.68
C MET A 1 1.80 18.35 -12.63
N THR A 2 2.06 18.75 -11.39
CA THR A 2 2.33 17.82 -10.29
C THR A 2 1.14 17.86 -9.35
N ASP A 3 0.32 16.82 -9.38
CA ASP A 3 -0.84 16.72 -8.51
C ASP A 3 -0.46 15.98 -7.23
N THR A 4 -0.86 16.52 -6.08
CA THR A 4 -0.57 15.94 -4.76
C THR A 4 -1.86 15.68 -4.00
N LEU A 5 -1.98 14.49 -3.44
CA LEU A 5 -3.12 14.02 -2.65
C LEU A 5 -2.61 13.42 -1.35
N THR A 6 -3.29 13.67 -0.24
CA THR A 6 -3.06 12.90 1.00
C THR A 6 -4.22 11.92 1.18
N LEU A 7 -3.89 10.63 1.31
CA LEU A 7 -4.84 9.53 1.42
C LEU A 7 -4.70 8.86 2.79
N HIS A 8 -5.82 8.50 3.43
CA HIS A 8 -5.80 7.64 4.61
C HIS A 8 -5.55 6.19 4.20
N ALA A 9 -4.28 5.81 4.21
CA ALA A 9 -3.76 4.55 3.71
C ALA A 9 -2.44 4.22 4.41
N THR A 10 -2.11 2.93 4.44
CA THR A 10 -0.77 2.46 4.81
C THR A 10 -0.05 2.10 3.51
N THR A 11 1.25 2.38 3.39
CA THR A 11 2.01 2.04 2.18
C THR A 11 3.31 1.35 2.56
N VAL A 12 3.61 0.26 1.86
CA VAL A 12 4.87 -0.47 1.98
C VAL A 12 5.54 -0.57 0.61
N ALA A 13 6.86 -0.76 0.60
CA ALA A 13 7.63 -1.04 -0.60
C ALA A 13 8.13 -2.48 -0.59
N ILE A 14 7.89 -3.21 -1.67
CA ILE A 14 8.35 -4.59 -1.86
C ILE A 14 9.24 -4.60 -3.10
N GLY A 15 10.52 -4.96 -2.94
CA GLY A 15 11.48 -4.89 -4.05
C GLY A 15 11.63 -3.48 -4.64
N GLY A 16 11.40 -2.43 -3.84
CA GLY A 16 11.44 -1.03 -4.26
C GLY A 16 10.13 -0.47 -4.83
N TRP A 17 9.10 -1.30 -5.05
CA TRP A 17 7.81 -0.87 -5.57
C TRP A 17 6.77 -0.67 -4.45
N GLY A 18 6.14 0.49 -4.44
CA GLY A 18 5.11 0.88 -3.49
C GLY A 18 3.78 0.17 -3.74
N VAL A 19 3.19 -0.33 -2.66
CA VAL A 19 1.84 -0.91 -2.60
C VAL A 19 1.01 -0.10 -1.62
N ILE A 20 -0.03 0.57 -2.12
CA ILE A 20 -0.96 1.32 -1.28
C ILE A 20 -2.01 0.36 -0.72
N ILE A 21 -2.17 0.33 0.60
CA ILE A 21 -3.17 -0.48 1.30
C ILE A 21 -4.26 0.45 1.83
N THR A 22 -5.47 0.32 1.28
CA THR A 22 -6.64 1.12 1.65
C THR A 22 -7.69 0.24 2.34
N GLY A 23 -8.62 0.87 3.04
CA GLY A 23 -9.68 0.18 3.77
C GLY A 23 -10.23 1.03 4.90
N ARG A 24 -11.40 0.63 5.42
CA ARG A 24 -12.06 1.30 6.53
C ARG A 24 -11.13 1.40 7.75
N SER A 25 -11.40 2.36 8.64
CA SER A 25 -10.70 2.39 9.93
C SER A 25 -10.92 1.06 10.68
N GLY A 26 -9.86 0.53 11.28
CA GLY A 26 -9.88 -0.79 11.92
C GLY A 26 -9.84 -2.00 10.97
N ALA A 27 -9.78 -1.82 9.64
CA ALA A 27 -9.76 -2.94 8.69
C ALA A 27 -8.45 -3.76 8.68
N GLY A 28 -7.42 -3.37 9.44
CA GLY A 28 -6.15 -4.12 9.50
C GLY A 28 -5.08 -3.68 8.48
N LYS A 29 -5.13 -2.43 7.99
CA LYS A 29 -4.11 -1.87 7.08
C LYS A 29 -2.68 -1.99 7.64
N SER A 30 -2.47 -1.47 8.85
CA SER A 30 -1.18 -1.51 9.54
C SER A 30 -0.76 -2.93 9.91
N ASP A 31 -1.71 -3.81 10.26
CA ASP A 31 -1.43 -5.23 10.54
C ASP A 31 -0.93 -5.98 9.29
N LEU A 32 -1.60 -5.80 8.14
CA LEU A 32 -1.14 -6.37 6.89
C LEU A 32 0.24 -5.81 6.49
N ALA A 33 0.48 -4.51 6.69
CA ALA A 33 1.77 -3.90 6.46
C ALA A 33 2.87 -4.51 7.34
N LEU A 34 2.63 -4.71 8.64
CA LEU A 34 3.55 -5.40 9.54
C LEU A 34 3.89 -6.81 9.06
N ARG A 35 2.88 -7.57 8.61
CA ARG A 35 3.08 -8.93 8.08
C ARG A 35 3.84 -8.95 6.76
N LEU A 36 3.75 -7.90 5.95
CA LEU A 36 4.58 -7.73 4.75
C LEU A 36 6.01 -7.33 5.12
N ILE A 37 6.18 -6.47 6.14
CA ILE A 37 7.49 -6.06 6.65
C ILE A 37 8.25 -7.24 7.24
N ASP A 38 7.57 -8.13 7.98
CA ASP A 38 8.14 -9.40 8.47
C ASP A 38 8.68 -10.28 7.34
N ARG A 39 8.16 -10.10 6.11
CA ARG A 39 8.57 -10.81 4.89
C ARG A 39 9.60 -10.02 4.05
N GLY A 40 10.09 -8.89 4.56
CA GLY A 40 11.13 -8.07 3.93
C GLY A 40 10.62 -6.83 3.19
N ALA A 41 9.34 -6.47 3.31
CA ALA A 41 8.87 -5.17 2.84
C ALA A 41 9.43 -4.02 3.69
N GLU A 42 9.56 -2.84 3.09
CA GLU A 42 9.97 -1.62 3.77
C GLU A 42 8.74 -0.75 4.05
N LEU A 43 8.65 -0.14 5.24
CA LEU A 43 7.61 0.86 5.50
C LEU A 43 7.83 2.09 4.61
N VAL A 44 6.77 2.62 4.01
CA VAL A 44 6.78 3.95 3.36
C VAL A 44 6.00 4.93 4.22
N SER A 45 4.80 4.55 4.66
CA SER A 45 3.92 5.34 5.51
C SER A 45 2.91 4.47 6.24
N ASP A 46 2.41 4.95 7.38
CA ASP A 46 1.27 4.38 8.09
C ASP A 46 0.25 5.49 8.40
N ASP A 47 -1.02 5.12 8.49
CA ASP A 47 -2.20 5.98 8.67
C ASP A 47 -2.50 6.94 7.49
N TYR A 48 -1.52 7.76 7.09
CA TYR A 48 -1.63 8.68 5.95
C TYR A 48 -0.46 8.55 4.98
N THR A 49 -0.77 8.51 3.69
CA THR A 49 0.20 8.54 2.58
C THR A 49 0.04 9.83 1.78
N VAL A 50 1.14 10.54 1.56
CA VAL A 50 1.23 11.61 0.57
C VAL A 50 1.57 10.99 -0.78
N LEU A 51 0.72 11.27 -1.77
CA LEU A 51 0.81 10.75 -3.11
C LEU A 51 1.04 11.90 -4.07
N THR A 52 2.08 11.78 -4.89
CA THR A 52 2.45 12.80 -5.87
C THR A 52 2.53 12.17 -7.25
N ALA A 53 1.74 12.70 -8.17
CA ALA A 53 1.75 12.30 -9.58
C ALA A 53 2.63 13.26 -10.39
N SER A 54 3.60 12.71 -11.12
CA SER A 54 4.41 13.45 -12.11
C SER A 54 4.70 12.56 -13.29
N ASP A 55 4.47 13.05 -14.51
CA ASP A 55 4.80 12.35 -15.76
C ASP A 55 4.25 10.92 -15.84
N GLY A 56 3.02 10.72 -15.33
CA GLY A 56 2.34 9.43 -15.30
C GLY A 56 2.82 8.47 -14.20
N VAL A 57 3.81 8.86 -13.40
CA VAL A 57 4.32 8.08 -12.28
C VAL A 57 3.71 8.59 -10.98
N LEU A 58 3.07 7.68 -10.23
CA LEU A 58 2.63 7.96 -8.87
C LEU A 58 3.73 7.60 -7.88
N THR A 59 4.05 8.50 -6.96
CA THR A 59 5.00 8.23 -5.87
C THR A 59 4.32 8.39 -4.52
N ALA A 60 4.74 7.58 -3.55
CA ALA A 60 4.23 7.60 -2.19
C ALA A 60 5.33 7.97 -1.19
N ALA A 61 4.97 8.77 -0.19
CA ALA A 61 5.77 9.14 0.95
C ALA A 61 4.91 9.30 2.21
N ALA A 62 5.51 9.25 3.39
CA ALA A 62 4.84 9.65 4.62
C ALA A 62 4.78 11.19 4.75
N PRO A 63 3.72 11.75 5.36
CA PRO A 63 3.77 13.11 5.87
C PRO A 63 4.95 13.27 6.86
N ALA A 64 5.65 14.41 6.80
CA ALA A 64 6.86 14.63 7.59
C ALA A 64 6.66 14.47 9.10
N THR A 65 5.44 14.73 9.61
CA THR A 65 5.08 14.62 11.03
C THR A 65 4.99 13.19 11.56
N ILE A 66 4.79 12.21 10.67
CA ILE A 66 4.59 10.79 11.02
C ILE A 66 5.55 9.85 10.27
N ALA A 67 6.52 10.41 9.55
CA ALA A 67 7.53 9.63 8.83
C ALA A 67 8.28 8.69 9.78
N GLY A 68 8.42 7.43 9.38
CA GLY A 68 9.09 6.40 10.18
C GLY A 68 8.33 5.99 11.45
N ARG A 69 7.03 6.30 11.54
CA ARG A 69 6.19 5.89 12.68
C ARG A 69 5.08 4.96 12.23
N MET A 70 4.74 4.00 13.09
CA MET A 70 3.65 3.05 12.88
C MET A 70 2.92 2.78 14.19
N GLU A 71 1.60 2.72 14.16
CA GLU A 71 0.82 2.27 15.33
C GLU A 71 0.73 0.75 15.34
N VAL A 72 1.27 0.12 16.38
CA VAL A 72 1.14 -1.32 16.61
C VAL A 72 0.13 -1.54 17.72
N ARG A 73 -1.03 -2.09 17.38
CA ARG A 73 -2.11 -2.33 18.35
C ARG A 73 -1.63 -3.23 19.49
N GLY A 74 -1.89 -2.82 20.73
CA GLY A 74 -1.43 -3.51 21.94
C GLY A 74 -0.02 -3.11 22.39
N ILE A 75 0.73 -2.37 21.58
CA ILE A 75 2.07 -1.87 21.93
C ILE A 75 2.08 -0.34 21.98
N GLY A 76 1.52 0.34 20.98
CA GLY A 76 1.53 1.80 20.82
C GLY A 76 2.24 2.24 19.54
N ILE A 77 2.60 3.52 19.48
CA ILE A 77 3.36 4.07 18.34
C ILE A 77 4.84 3.70 18.49
N VAL A 78 5.43 3.16 17.44
CA VAL A 78 6.85 2.77 17.39
C VAL A 78 7.57 3.48 16.25
N ASP A 79 8.87 3.72 16.43
CA ASP A 79 9.76 4.15 15.36
C ASP A 79 10.19 2.93 14.53
N TRP A 80 10.23 3.07 13.20
CA TRP A 80 10.54 2.00 12.26
C TRP A 80 11.42 2.49 11.10
N PRO A 81 12.39 1.69 10.61
CA PRO A 81 13.12 2.00 9.39
C PRO A 81 12.17 2.16 8.20
N TYR A 82 12.29 3.25 7.45
CA TYR A 82 11.35 3.56 6.38
C TYR A 82 12.05 4.06 5.12
N ARG A 83 11.36 3.91 4.00
CA ARG A 83 11.72 4.44 2.70
C ARG A 83 11.07 5.81 2.53
N ILE A 84 11.89 6.80 2.18
CA ILE A 84 11.45 8.20 2.06
C ILE A 84 10.42 8.36 0.92
N VAL A 85 10.66 7.73 -0.23
CA VAL A 85 9.77 7.74 -1.40
C VAL A 85 9.80 6.37 -2.08
N ALA A 86 8.64 5.90 -2.54
CA ALA A 86 8.50 4.72 -3.39
C ALA A 86 7.61 5.00 -4.62
N PRO A 87 7.99 4.57 -5.84
CA PRO A 87 7.08 4.57 -6.98
C PRO A 87 5.98 3.54 -6.77
N VAL A 88 4.73 3.91 -6.98
CA VAL A 88 3.55 3.07 -6.78
C VAL A 88 3.10 2.47 -8.11
N VAL A 89 2.86 1.16 -8.11
CA VAL A 89 2.40 0.42 -9.31
C VAL A 89 1.09 -0.33 -9.08
N MET A 90 0.59 -0.40 -7.84
CA MET A 90 -0.69 -1.02 -7.54
C MET A 90 -1.29 -0.54 -6.21
N ALA A 91 -2.58 -0.83 -6.03
CA ALA A 91 -3.29 -0.66 -4.76
C ALA A 91 -3.94 -1.97 -4.30
N VAL A 92 -4.15 -2.08 -3.00
CA VAL A 92 -4.87 -3.15 -2.32
C VAL A 92 -6.01 -2.51 -1.55
N ALA A 93 -7.24 -2.93 -1.80
CA ALA A 93 -8.39 -2.59 -0.98
C ALA A 93 -8.69 -3.73 -0.01
N LEU A 94 -8.71 -3.44 1.29
CA LEU A 94 -9.11 -4.43 2.29
C LEU A 94 -10.63 -4.58 2.31
N GLY A 95 -11.10 -5.80 2.07
CA GLY A 95 -12.52 -6.14 1.97
C GLY A 95 -12.74 -7.65 1.88
N ASP A 96 -14.00 -8.07 1.81
CA ASP A 96 -14.36 -9.49 1.69
C ASP A 96 -14.05 -10.02 0.27
N GLU A 97 -13.45 -11.21 0.20
CA GLU A 97 -13.13 -11.91 -1.06
C GLU A 97 -14.28 -12.85 -1.47
N ASP A 98 -15.47 -12.30 -1.73
CA ASP A 98 -16.68 -13.10 -1.98
C ASP A 98 -16.66 -13.80 -3.35
N GLU A 99 -15.87 -13.29 -4.29
CA GLU A 99 -15.76 -13.82 -5.65
C GLU A 99 -14.52 -14.71 -5.82
N ARG A 100 -14.70 -15.92 -6.37
CA ARG A 100 -13.61 -16.88 -6.57
C ARG A 100 -12.56 -16.39 -7.57
N MET A 101 -13.01 -15.67 -8.60
CA MET A 101 -12.18 -15.16 -9.71
C MET A 101 -12.69 -13.76 -10.08
N PRO A 102 -12.31 -12.71 -9.33
CA PRO A 102 -12.76 -11.37 -9.62
C PRO A 102 -12.18 -10.82 -10.93
N ASP A 103 -12.94 -9.99 -11.61
CA ASP A 103 -12.44 -9.22 -12.75
C ASP A 103 -11.33 -8.25 -12.31
N PRO A 104 -10.32 -7.98 -13.16
CA PRO A 104 -9.30 -6.99 -12.87
C PRO A 104 -9.91 -5.63 -12.57
N GLN A 105 -9.55 -5.03 -11.42
CA GLN A 105 -10.02 -3.71 -11.03
C GLN A 105 -8.91 -2.68 -11.25
N MET A 106 -9.33 -1.46 -11.58
CA MET A 106 -8.45 -0.31 -11.71
C MET A 106 -8.94 0.80 -10.78
N ILE A 107 -8.01 1.55 -10.21
CA ILE A 107 -8.30 2.74 -9.40
C ILE A 107 -7.54 3.93 -9.96
N GLU A 108 -8.17 5.10 -9.96
CA GLU A 108 -7.51 6.36 -10.28
C GLU A 108 -7.12 7.10 -9.01
N ILE A 109 -5.85 7.46 -8.88
CA ILE A 109 -5.31 8.18 -7.73
C ILE A 109 -4.46 9.33 -8.26
N ALA A 110 -4.82 10.57 -7.91
CA ALA A 110 -4.14 11.78 -8.37
C ALA A 110 -3.92 11.80 -9.91
N GLY A 111 -4.91 11.33 -10.68
CA GLY A 111 -4.86 11.26 -12.14
C GLY A 111 -4.06 10.10 -12.73
N VAL A 112 -3.51 9.20 -11.90
CA VAL A 112 -2.81 7.98 -12.34
C VAL A 112 -3.68 6.76 -12.12
N THR A 113 -3.93 5.99 -13.19
CA THR A 113 -4.69 4.73 -13.13
C THR A 113 -3.77 3.56 -12.78
N LEU A 114 -4.11 2.83 -11.71
CA LEU A 114 -3.33 1.71 -11.20
C LEU A 114 -4.19 0.45 -11.06
N PRO A 115 -3.62 -0.76 -11.23
CA PRO A 115 -4.30 -2.00 -10.89
C PRO A 115 -4.62 -2.05 -9.39
N GLN A 116 -5.82 -2.54 -9.07
CA GLN A 116 -6.30 -2.73 -7.72
C GLN A 116 -6.74 -4.18 -7.51
N VAL A 117 -6.42 -4.72 -6.35
CA VAL A 117 -6.94 -6.02 -5.88
C VAL A 117 -7.68 -5.84 -4.57
N VAL A 118 -8.76 -6.60 -4.38
CA VAL A 118 -9.44 -6.72 -3.09
C VAL A 118 -8.84 -7.91 -2.35
N ILE A 119 -8.41 -7.70 -1.10
CA ILE A 119 -7.82 -8.75 -0.26
C ILE A 119 -8.48 -8.73 1.10
N ASP A 120 -8.88 -9.90 1.59
CA ASP A 120 -9.34 -10.06 2.95
C ASP A 120 -8.12 -10.22 3.89
N PRO A 121 -7.85 -9.24 4.76
CA PRO A 121 -6.67 -9.22 5.61
C PRO A 121 -6.69 -10.31 6.69
N ARG A 122 -7.87 -10.88 7.00
CA ARG A 122 -8.03 -11.94 8.01
C ARG A 122 -7.36 -13.24 7.58
N TRP A 123 -7.16 -13.44 6.28
CA TRP A 123 -6.48 -14.64 5.80
C TRP A 123 -4.99 -14.60 6.10
N PRO A 124 -4.41 -15.69 6.65
CA PRO A 124 -2.96 -15.83 6.80
C PRO A 124 -2.19 -15.66 5.48
N SER A 125 -2.83 -15.94 4.35
CA SER A 125 -2.27 -15.81 3.00
C SER A 125 -2.31 -14.39 2.42
N ALA A 126 -2.89 -13.39 3.10
CA ALA A 126 -2.98 -12.03 2.56
C ALA A 126 -1.63 -11.43 2.11
N PRO A 127 -0.51 -11.54 2.86
CA PRO A 127 0.78 -11.01 2.43
C PRO A 127 1.29 -11.63 1.11
N ILE A 128 1.24 -12.96 0.97
CA ILE A 128 1.71 -13.62 -0.26
C ILE A 128 0.80 -13.30 -1.46
N LYS A 129 -0.50 -13.08 -1.24
CA LYS A 129 -1.40 -12.60 -2.29
C LYS A 129 -1.02 -11.20 -2.77
N VAL A 130 -0.67 -10.28 -1.86
CA VAL A 130 -0.16 -8.94 -2.21
C VAL A 130 1.11 -9.06 -3.04
N GLU A 131 2.06 -9.89 -2.63
CA GLU A 131 3.33 -10.10 -3.35
C GLU A 131 3.10 -10.64 -4.76
N TRP A 132 2.20 -11.62 -4.93
CA TRP A 132 1.85 -12.16 -6.26
C TRP A 132 1.11 -11.15 -7.14
N ALA A 133 0.20 -10.37 -6.57
CA ALA A 133 -0.47 -9.30 -7.29
C ALA A 133 0.53 -8.22 -7.75
N LEU A 134 1.50 -7.88 -6.90
CA LEU A 134 2.56 -6.93 -7.23
C LEU A 134 3.46 -7.45 -8.35
N ALA A 135 3.88 -8.70 -8.30
CA ALA A 135 4.70 -9.30 -9.36
C ALA A 135 4.04 -9.14 -10.73
N ARG A 136 2.72 -9.43 -10.81
CA ARG A 136 1.93 -9.24 -12.04
C ARG A 136 1.82 -7.77 -12.46
N ALA A 137 1.61 -6.85 -11.52
CA ALA A 137 1.52 -5.43 -11.81
C ALA A 137 2.85 -4.87 -12.35
N VAL A 138 3.98 -5.26 -11.76
CA VAL A 138 5.32 -4.86 -12.22
C VAL A 138 5.64 -5.42 -13.60
N GLU A 139 5.24 -6.66 -13.90
CA GLU A 139 5.39 -7.25 -15.23
C GLU A 139 4.58 -6.49 -16.29
N ALA A 140 3.36 -6.07 -15.96
CA ALA A 140 2.50 -5.30 -16.87
C ALA A 140 2.97 -3.85 -17.09
N ALA A 141 3.79 -3.30 -16.17
CA ALA A 141 4.33 -1.95 -16.25
C ALA A 141 5.67 -1.85 -17.01
N ARG A 142 6.23 -2.98 -17.45
CA ARG A 142 7.45 -3.08 -18.28
C ARG A 142 7.11 -3.13 -19.76
#